data_AF-A0A436ZTF5-F1
#
_entry.id   AF-A0A436ZTF5-F1
#
_cell.length_a   1.000
_cell.length_b   1.000
_cell.length_c   1.000
_cell.angle_alpha   90.00
_cell.angle_beta   90.00
_cell.angle_gamma   90.00
#
_symmetry.space_group_name_H-M   'P 1'
#
loop_
_entity.id
_entity.type
_entity.pdbx_description
1 polymer ?
#
loop_
_entity_poly.entity_id
_entity_poly.type
_entity_poly.pdbx_seq_one_letter_code
_entity_poly.pdbx_strand_id
1 'polypeptide(L)'
;MVCEIDCAVLCCYPFKMLEVVEAASIFMTYFLIAISFLVVMSGIFASMFHIISFCRYVNGMINEIGELSNRVCRLEDIEARVAQLRQSQLSAADILNRLVVRKREREIYGYGAIRNENRSWHAGSEYEEESDDEDDDDYIYEQSEYDIEEYEEYEEDGESGKGDESDEGSDKENRGSHVC
;
A
#
# COMPACT_ATOMS: atom_id res chain seq x y z
N MET A 1 -109.72 -11.69 -2.99
CA MET A 1 -108.78 -11.49 -1.86
C MET A 1 -107.43 -12.19 -2.04
N VAL A 2 -107.18 -12.95 -3.12
CA VAL A 2 -105.86 -13.59 -3.35
C VAL A 2 -104.88 -12.65 -4.08
N CYS A 3 -105.36 -11.68 -4.87
CA CYS A 3 -104.48 -10.80 -5.65
C CYS A 3 -103.77 -9.67 -4.87
N GLU A 4 -104.14 -9.39 -3.61
CA GLU A 4 -103.49 -8.30 -2.84
C GLU A 4 -102.20 -8.74 -2.14
N ILE A 5 -102.04 -10.04 -1.85
CA ILE A 5 -100.89 -10.56 -1.12
C ILE A 5 -99.67 -10.70 -2.04
N ASP A 6 -99.88 -11.10 -3.30
CA ASP A 6 -98.79 -11.25 -4.28
C ASP A 6 -98.16 -9.90 -4.68
N CYS A 7 -98.93 -8.81 -4.63
CA CYS A 7 -98.45 -7.47 -4.97
C CYS A 7 -97.48 -6.92 -3.89
N ALA A 8 -97.72 -7.24 -2.62
CA ALA A 8 -96.84 -6.81 -1.52
C ALA A 8 -95.50 -7.56 -1.52
N VAL A 9 -95.49 -8.84 -1.91
CA VAL A 9 -94.26 -9.64 -1.97
C VAL A 9 -93.39 -9.22 -3.16
N LEU A 10 -94.00 -8.94 -4.32
CA LEU A 10 -93.26 -8.44 -5.49
C LEU A 10 -92.69 -7.03 -5.28
N CYS A 11 -93.37 -6.16 -4.53
CA CYS A 11 -92.86 -4.81 -4.25
C CYS A 11 -91.75 -4.78 -3.19
N CYS A 12 -91.70 -5.75 -2.25
CA CYS A 12 -90.68 -5.79 -1.19
C CYS A 12 -89.38 -6.52 -1.58
N TYR A 13 -89.43 -7.43 -2.56
CA TYR A 13 -88.27 -8.17 -3.05
C TYR A 13 -87.15 -7.29 -3.66
N PRO A 14 -87.43 -6.28 -4.51
CA PRO A 14 -86.37 -5.46 -5.11
C PRO A 14 -85.63 -4.60 -4.09
N PHE A 15 -86.28 -4.19 -2.99
CA PHE A 15 -85.65 -3.36 -1.96
C PHE A 15 -84.58 -4.14 -1.18
N LYS A 16 -84.85 -5.39 -0.82
CA LYS A 16 -83.86 -6.26 -0.14
C LYS A 16 -82.70 -6.64 -1.06
N MET A 17 -82.96 -6.82 -2.35
CA MET A 17 -81.90 -7.10 -3.32
C MET A 17 -80.97 -5.90 -3.48
N LEU A 18 -81.48 -4.67 -3.40
CA LEU A 18 -80.67 -3.45 -3.49
C LEU A 18 -79.69 -3.33 -2.31
N GLU A 19 -80.15 -3.55 -1.07
CA GLU A 19 -79.28 -3.51 0.12
C GLU A 19 -78.14 -4.55 0.06
N VAL A 20 -78.44 -5.76 -0.43
CA VAL A 20 -77.43 -6.83 -0.60
C VAL A 20 -76.43 -6.44 -1.68
N VAL A 21 -76.86 -5.84 -2.78
CA VAL A 21 -75.98 -5.38 -3.86
C VAL A 21 -75.08 -4.23 -3.39
N GLU A 22 -75.61 -3.28 -2.63
CA GLU A 22 -74.82 -2.18 -2.06
C GLU A 22 -73.77 -2.71 -1.08
N ALA A 23 -74.14 -3.59 -0.16
CA ALA A 23 -73.21 -4.22 0.77
C ALA A 23 -72.14 -5.05 0.05
N ALA A 24 -72.51 -5.79 -0.99
CA ALA A 24 -71.56 -6.54 -1.82
C ALA A 24 -70.61 -5.60 -2.58
N SER A 25 -71.09 -4.47 -3.07
CA SER A 25 -70.25 -3.49 -3.78
C SER A 25 -69.20 -2.88 -2.86
N ILE A 26 -69.58 -2.54 -1.62
CA ILE A 26 -68.69 -1.99 -0.59
C ILE A 26 -67.66 -3.05 -0.17
N PHE A 27 -68.09 -4.29 0.04
CA PHE A 27 -67.16 -5.38 0.35
C PHE A 27 -66.15 -5.60 -0.76
N MET A 28 -66.60 -5.60 -2.02
CA MET A 28 -65.74 -5.78 -3.19
C MET A 28 -64.72 -4.64 -3.33
N THR A 29 -65.09 -3.39 -3.05
CA THR A 29 -64.14 -2.27 -3.11
C THR A 29 -63.06 -2.39 -2.03
N TYR A 30 -63.42 -2.71 -0.78
CA TYR A 30 -62.43 -2.95 0.27
C TYR A 30 -61.51 -4.13 -0.05
N PHE A 31 -62.07 -5.21 -0.61
CA PHE A 31 -61.28 -6.37 -1.02
C PHE A 31 -60.26 -6.03 -2.11
N LEU A 32 -60.65 -5.26 -3.12
CA LEU A 32 -59.75 -4.80 -4.19
C LEU A 32 -58.67 -3.86 -3.65
N ILE A 33 -59.02 -2.95 -2.74
CA ILE A 33 -58.05 -2.07 -2.06
C ILE A 33 -57.04 -2.92 -1.27
N ALA A 34 -57.49 -3.91 -0.51
CA ALA A 34 -56.62 -4.79 0.25
C ALA A 34 -55.63 -5.56 -0.65
N ILE A 35 -56.11 -6.12 -1.77
CA ILE A 35 -55.23 -6.80 -2.74
C ILE A 35 -54.21 -5.81 -3.33
N SER A 36 -54.66 -4.61 -3.74
CA SER A 36 -53.75 -3.60 -4.30
C SER A 36 -52.64 -3.22 -3.32
N PHE A 37 -52.99 -3.08 -2.03
CA PHE A 37 -52.04 -2.82 -0.97
C PHE A 37 -51.04 -3.97 -0.79
N LEU A 38 -51.51 -5.23 -0.79
CA LEU A 38 -50.65 -6.41 -0.70
C LEU A 38 -49.66 -6.49 -1.87
N VAL A 39 -50.09 -6.18 -3.09
CA VAL A 39 -49.20 -6.15 -4.27
C VAL A 39 -48.13 -5.08 -4.10
N VAL A 40 -48.50 -3.86 -3.70
CA VAL A 40 -47.53 -2.77 -3.45
C VAL A 40 -46.53 -3.16 -2.37
N MET A 41 -47.02 -3.68 -1.24
CA MET A 41 -46.15 -4.12 -0.14
C MET A 41 -45.21 -5.24 -0.59
N SER A 42 -45.69 -6.22 -1.37
CA SER A 42 -44.83 -7.28 -1.91
C SER A 42 -43.70 -6.75 -2.80
N GLY A 43 -43.97 -5.72 -3.61
CA GLY A 43 -42.96 -5.05 -4.41
C GLY A 43 -41.92 -4.32 -3.56
N ILE A 44 -42.35 -3.65 -2.50
CA ILE A 44 -41.45 -2.99 -1.53
C ILE A 44 -40.58 -4.02 -0.81
N PHE A 45 -41.15 -5.16 -0.39
CA PHE A 45 -40.37 -6.22 0.23
C PHE A 45 -39.33 -6.82 -0.72
N ALA A 46 -39.70 -7.04 -1.99
CA ALA A 46 -38.77 -7.52 -3.00
C ALA A 46 -37.62 -6.53 -3.23
N SER A 47 -37.91 -5.22 -3.36
CA SER A 47 -36.88 -4.21 -3.55
C SER A 47 -35.95 -4.08 -2.34
N MET A 48 -36.49 -4.13 -1.11
CA MET A 48 -35.68 -4.15 0.11
C MET A 48 -34.75 -5.35 0.17
N PHE A 49 -35.22 -6.53 -0.24
CA PHE A 49 -34.37 -7.72 -0.29
C PHE A 49 -33.21 -7.56 -1.27
N HIS A 50 -33.46 -6.98 -2.45
CA HIS A 50 -32.40 -6.69 -3.42
C HIS A 50 -31.38 -5.67 -2.89
N ILE A 51 -31.84 -4.61 -2.22
CA ILE A 51 -30.94 -3.61 -1.61
C ILE A 51 -30.05 -4.26 -0.54
N ILE A 52 -30.62 -5.08 0.35
CA ILE A 52 -29.84 -5.77 1.39
C ILE A 52 -28.81 -6.72 0.77
N SER A 53 -29.20 -7.47 -0.27
CA SER A 53 -28.29 -8.36 -1.00
C SER A 53 -27.15 -7.58 -1.63
N PHE A 54 -27.45 -6.44 -2.25
CA PHE A 54 -26.46 -5.56 -2.85
C PHE A 54 -25.50 -4.98 -1.80
N CYS A 55 -26.01 -4.50 -0.66
CA CYS A 55 -25.18 -4.00 0.44
C CYS A 55 -24.24 -5.09 0.98
N ARG A 56 -24.72 -6.32 1.12
CA ARG A 56 -23.88 -7.46 1.53
C ARG A 56 -22.78 -7.76 0.52
N TYR A 57 -23.12 -7.73 -0.77
CA TYR A 57 -22.14 -7.93 -1.84
C TYR A 57 -21.05 -6.85 -1.82
N VAL A 58 -21.44 -5.58 -1.71
CA VAL A 58 -20.50 -4.45 -1.62
C VAL A 58 -19.60 -4.56 -0.38
N ASN A 59 -20.15 -4.89 0.78
CA ASN A 59 -19.36 -5.11 2.00
C ASN A 59 -18.35 -6.27 1.82
N GLY A 60 -18.73 -7.33 1.10
CA GLY A 60 -17.81 -8.41 0.73
C GLY A 60 -16.64 -7.90 -0.09
N MET A 61 -16.91 -7.14 -1.16
CA MET A 61 -15.85 -6.54 -1.99
C MET A 61 -14.95 -5.59 -1.20
N ILE A 62 -15.51 -4.76 -0.31
CA ILE A 62 -14.71 -3.85 0.53
C ILE A 62 -13.76 -4.63 1.43
N ASN A 63 -14.21 -5.75 2.02
CA ASN A 63 -13.34 -6.60 2.84
C ASN A 63 -12.22 -7.24 2.01
N GLU A 64 -12.53 -7.74 0.81
CA GLU A 64 -11.51 -8.29 -0.11
C GLU A 64 -10.48 -7.24 -0.51
N ILE A 65 -10.93 -6.01 -0.82
CA ILE A 65 -10.04 -4.88 -1.12
C ILE A 65 -9.16 -4.55 0.08
N GLY A 66 -9.71 -4.56 1.30
CA GLY A 66 -8.94 -4.36 2.53
C GLY A 66 -7.85 -5.42 2.72
N GLU A 67 -8.15 -6.69 2.45
CA GLU A 67 -7.16 -7.76 2.48
C GLU A 67 -6.07 -7.59 1.41
N LEU A 68 -6.46 -7.23 0.19
CA LEU A 68 -5.54 -6.94 -0.91
C LEU A 68 -4.62 -5.76 -0.58
N SER A 69 -5.17 -4.67 -0.02
CA SER A 69 -4.38 -3.51 0.41
C SER A 69 -3.32 -3.90 1.44
N ASN A 70 -3.67 -4.75 2.41
CA ASN A 70 -2.72 -5.23 3.40
C ASN A 70 -1.60 -6.08 2.76
N ARG A 71 -1.95 -6.93 1.78
CA ARG A 71 -0.94 -7.69 1.02
C ARG A 71 0.00 -6.78 0.24
N VAL A 72 -0.50 -5.69 -0.34
CA VAL A 72 0.32 -4.70 -1.06
C VAL A 72 1.28 -3.99 -0.10
N CYS A 73 0.83 -3.55 1.07
CA CYS A 73 1.74 -2.96 2.07
C CYS A 73 2.87 -3.92 2.47
N ARG A 74 2.58 -5.23 2.60
CA ARG A 74 3.62 -6.23 2.89
C ARG A 74 4.60 -6.43 1.72
N LEU A 75 4.16 -6.21 0.48
CA LEU A 75 5.06 -6.25 -0.68
C LEU A 75 6.01 -5.05 -0.70
N GLU A 76 5.54 -3.86 -0.32
CA GLU A 76 6.38 -2.67 -0.18
C GLU A 76 7.49 -2.87 0.88
N ASP A 77 7.15 -3.47 2.03
CA ASP A 77 8.14 -3.86 3.05
C ASP A 77 9.18 -4.86 2.52
N ILE A 78 8.75 -5.82 1.69
CA ILE A 78 9.66 -6.80 1.08
C ILE A 78 10.58 -6.10 0.08
N GLU A 79 10.04 -5.19 -0.74
CA GLU A 79 10.83 -4.41 -1.69
C GLU A 79 11.91 -3.57 -0.99
N ALA A 80 11.56 -2.90 0.11
CA ALA A 80 12.52 -2.16 0.93
C ALA A 80 13.65 -3.07 1.48
N ARG A 81 13.30 -4.28 1.95
CA ARG A 81 14.29 -5.26 2.43
C ARG A 81 15.18 -5.78 1.31
N VAL A 82 14.63 -6.01 0.12
CA VAL A 82 15.40 -6.42 -1.06
C VAL A 82 16.37 -5.32 -1.48
N ALA A 83 15.95 -4.05 -1.44
CA ALA A 83 16.83 -2.91 -1.70
C ALA A 83 17.99 -2.83 -0.69
N GLN A 84 17.72 -3.03 0.61
CA GLN A 84 18.76 -3.10 1.64
C GLN A 84 19.73 -4.28 1.43
N LEU A 85 19.21 -5.44 1.05
CA LEU A 85 20.04 -6.61 0.74
C LEU A 85 20.95 -6.35 -0.47
N ARG A 86 20.43 -5.68 -1.51
CA ARG A 86 21.24 -5.28 -2.66
C ARG A 86 22.36 -4.33 -2.24
N GLN A 87 22.08 -3.36 -1.37
CA GLN A 87 23.09 -2.43 -0.87
C GLN A 87 24.17 -3.13 -0.05
N SER A 88 23.80 -4.08 0.80
CA SER A 88 24.77 -4.85 1.59
C SER A 88 25.63 -5.77 0.72
N GLN A 89 25.07 -6.36 -0.34
CA GLN A 89 25.82 -7.13 -1.32
C GLN A 89 26.83 -6.28 -2.10
N LEU A 90 26.45 -5.07 -2.54
CA LEU A 90 27.37 -4.15 -3.21
C LEU A 90 28.53 -3.75 -2.29
N SER A 91 28.24 -3.45 -1.03
CA SER A 91 29.27 -3.15 -0.03
C SER A 91 30.22 -4.33 0.22
N ALA A 92 29.67 -5.55 0.38
CA ALA A 92 30.48 -6.75 0.53
C ALA A 92 31.35 -7.04 -0.69
N ALA A 93 30.83 -6.80 -1.90
CA ALA A 93 31.58 -6.94 -3.14
C ALA A 93 32.74 -5.93 -3.24
N ASP A 94 32.53 -4.67 -2.84
CA ASP A 94 33.60 -3.66 -2.81
C ASP A 94 34.71 -4.05 -1.82
N ILE A 95 34.33 -4.48 -0.60
CA ILE A 95 35.30 -4.95 0.40
C ILE A 95 36.09 -6.16 -0.13
N LEU A 96 35.42 -7.14 -0.74
CA LEU A 96 36.08 -8.29 -1.34
C LEU A 96 37.05 -7.86 -2.45
N ASN A 97 36.64 -6.93 -3.31
CA ASN A 97 37.50 -6.44 -4.38
C ASN A 97 38.76 -5.76 -3.82
N ARG A 98 38.62 -4.90 -2.79
CA ARG A 98 39.77 -4.29 -2.10
C ARG A 98 40.68 -5.33 -1.44
N LEU A 99 40.12 -6.38 -0.84
CA LEU A 99 40.91 -7.45 -0.22
C LEU A 99 41.66 -8.28 -1.28
N VAL A 100 41.05 -8.55 -2.43
CA VAL A 100 41.69 -9.26 -3.55
C VAL A 100 42.82 -8.42 -4.13
N VAL A 101 42.61 -7.11 -4.34
CA VAL A 101 43.66 -6.19 -4.81
C VAL A 101 44.82 -6.15 -3.82
N ARG A 102 44.55 -5.95 -2.52
CA ARG A 102 45.59 -5.96 -1.47
C ARG A 102 46.33 -7.29 -1.37
N LYS A 103 45.65 -8.42 -1.60
CA LYS A 103 46.29 -9.73 -1.62
C LYS A 103 47.22 -9.86 -2.82
N ARG A 104 46.76 -9.44 -4.00
CA ARG A 104 47.56 -9.45 -5.23
C ARG A 104 48.76 -8.51 -5.13
N GLU A 105 48.60 -7.33 -4.54
CA GLU A 105 49.71 -6.40 -4.25
C GLU A 105 50.75 -7.05 -3.35
N ARG A 106 50.31 -7.78 -2.31
CA ARG A 106 51.19 -8.59 -1.45
C ARG A 106 51.98 -9.63 -2.24
N GLU A 107 51.32 -10.36 -3.13
CA GLU A 107 51.94 -11.40 -3.98
C GLU A 107 52.94 -10.80 -4.98
N ILE A 108 52.71 -9.59 -5.49
CA ILE A 108 53.58 -8.94 -6.48
C ILE A 108 54.77 -8.24 -5.82
N TYR A 109 54.53 -7.50 -4.74
CA TYR A 109 55.53 -6.63 -4.12
C TYR A 109 56.19 -7.24 -2.89
N GLY A 110 55.75 -8.41 -2.44
CA GLY A 110 56.35 -9.13 -1.30
C GLY A 110 56.11 -8.51 0.07
N TYR A 111 55.55 -7.30 0.18
CA TYR A 111 55.29 -6.63 1.46
C TYR A 111 53.96 -7.07 2.07
N GLY A 112 54.00 -7.77 3.19
CA GLY A 112 52.82 -8.23 3.92
C GLY A 112 52.83 -7.82 5.40
N ALA A 113 51.65 -7.50 5.94
CA ALA A 113 51.51 -7.36 7.38
C ALA A 113 51.52 -8.76 8.02
N ILE A 114 52.63 -9.13 8.66
CA ILE A 114 52.79 -10.38 9.40
C ILE A 114 52.40 -10.10 10.86
N ARG A 115 51.53 -10.96 11.40
CA ARG A 115 51.08 -10.83 12.79
C ARG A 115 51.90 -11.77 13.66
N ASN A 116 52.74 -11.19 14.52
CA ASN A 116 53.54 -11.96 15.47
C ASN A 116 52.67 -12.55 16.59
N GLU A 117 53.20 -13.55 17.31
CA GLU A 117 52.52 -14.20 18.45
C GLU A 117 52.04 -13.21 19.52
N ASN A 118 52.69 -12.04 19.62
CA ASN A 118 52.33 -10.95 20.52
C ASN A 118 51.18 -10.03 20.01
N ARG A 119 50.48 -10.43 18.94
CA ARG A 119 49.34 -9.70 18.33
C ARG A 119 49.66 -8.32 17.74
N SER A 120 50.91 -7.87 17.72
CA SER A 120 51.35 -6.68 16.97
C SER A 120 51.39 -6.97 15.46
N TRP A 121 51.07 -5.97 14.66
CA TRP A 121 51.20 -6.01 13.19
C TRP A 121 52.55 -5.40 12.82
N HIS A 122 53.40 -6.16 12.11
CA HIS A 122 54.63 -5.64 11.51
C HIS A 122 54.50 -5.69 9.99
N ALA A 123 54.93 -4.65 9.31
CA ALA A 123 55.12 -4.69 7.87
C ALA A 123 56.47 -5.39 7.62
N GLY A 124 56.44 -6.59 7.03
CA GLY A 124 57.63 -7.34 6.68
C GLY A 124 57.55 -7.78 5.23
N SER A 125 58.67 -7.77 4.52
CA SER A 125 58.73 -8.35 3.19
C SER A 125 59.05 -9.84 3.24
N GLU A 126 58.48 -10.65 2.34
CA GLU A 126 58.78 -12.10 2.23
C GLU A 126 60.28 -12.37 1.89
N TYR A 127 61.02 -11.33 1.50
CA TYR A 127 62.43 -11.39 1.15
C TYR A 127 63.37 -10.88 2.26
N GLU A 128 62.87 -10.59 3.46
CA GLU A 128 63.72 -10.45 4.64
C GLU A 128 64.17 -11.84 5.08
N GLU A 129 65.09 -12.42 4.30
CA GLU A 129 66.02 -13.42 4.84
C GLU A 129 66.76 -12.77 6.01
N GLU A 130 66.88 -13.53 7.10
CA GLU A 130 67.56 -13.23 8.36
C GLU A 130 68.92 -12.51 8.14
N SER A 131 68.89 -11.21 7.88
CA SER A 131 70.07 -10.35 7.92
C SER A 131 70.27 -9.99 9.38
N ASP A 132 71.17 -10.76 10.00
CA ASP A 132 71.73 -10.64 11.35
C ASP A 132 72.59 -9.36 11.50
N ASP A 133 72.13 -8.25 10.89
CA ASP A 133 72.84 -6.98 10.85
C ASP A 133 72.27 -6.11 11.97
N GLU A 134 72.90 -6.27 13.14
CA GLU A 134 72.88 -5.35 14.27
C GLU A 134 73.42 -3.97 13.86
N ASP A 135 72.70 -3.22 13.03
CA ASP A 135 72.97 -1.79 12.82
C ASP A 135 71.66 -0.99 12.90
N ASP A 136 71.47 -0.39 14.07
CA ASP A 136 70.44 0.59 14.41
C ASP A 136 70.61 1.85 13.53
N ASP A 137 70.09 1.81 12.31
CA ASP A 137 69.91 3.01 11.49
C ASP A 137 68.55 3.63 11.79
N ASP A 138 68.57 4.49 12.79
CA ASP A 138 67.50 5.36 13.26
C ASP A 138 67.03 6.29 12.12
N TYR A 139 66.04 5.86 11.33
CA TYR A 139 65.35 6.76 10.39
C TYR A 139 64.41 7.68 11.18
N ILE A 140 65.00 8.71 11.81
CA ILE A 140 64.28 9.91 12.20
C ILE A 140 63.77 10.53 10.91
N TYR A 141 62.48 10.39 10.63
CA TYR A 141 61.81 11.24 9.66
C TYR A 141 61.90 12.66 10.21
N GLU A 142 62.85 13.44 9.72
CA GLU A 142 62.77 14.89 9.84
C GLU A 142 61.43 15.28 9.23
N GLN A 143 60.52 15.65 10.10
CA GLN A 143 59.21 16.15 9.75
C GLN A 143 59.42 17.50 9.08
N SER A 144 59.78 17.47 7.79
CA SER A 144 59.83 18.66 6.96
C SER A 144 58.41 19.20 6.91
N GLU A 145 58.23 20.33 7.60
CA GLU A 145 57.04 21.16 7.62
C GLU A 145 56.70 21.54 6.17
N TYR A 146 55.90 20.72 5.50
CA TYR A 146 55.29 21.10 4.24
C TYR A 146 54.17 22.07 4.60
N ASP A 147 54.41 23.35 4.31
CA ASP A 147 53.35 24.34 4.13
C ASP A 147 52.33 23.75 3.17
N ILE A 148 51.18 23.35 3.72
CA ILE A 148 50.01 22.98 2.93
C ILE A 148 49.50 24.29 2.35
N GLU A 149 49.90 24.60 1.12
CA GLU A 149 49.23 25.63 0.32
C GLU A 149 47.77 25.22 0.16
N GLU A 150 46.91 25.97 0.83
CA GLU A 150 45.45 25.94 0.74
C GLU A 150 45.06 26.29 -0.71
N TYR A 151 44.82 25.28 -1.53
CA TYR A 151 44.21 25.48 -2.84
C TYR A 151 42.75 25.86 -2.61
N GLU A 152 42.45 27.16 -2.72
CA GLU A 152 41.09 27.67 -2.90
C GLU A 152 40.51 27.08 -4.20
N GLU A 153 39.63 26.09 -4.06
CA GLU A 153 38.84 25.54 -5.15
C GLU A 153 37.76 26.56 -5.51
N TYR A 154 37.93 27.24 -6.63
CA TYR A 154 36.96 28.18 -7.20
C TYR A 154 35.67 27.42 -7.56
N GLU A 155 34.55 27.81 -6.96
CA GLU A 155 33.21 27.42 -7.42
C GLU A 155 32.99 27.99 -8.83
N GLU A 156 32.97 27.12 -9.84
CA GLU A 156 32.54 27.48 -11.19
C GLU A 156 31.06 27.13 -11.37
N ASP A 157 30.24 28.17 -11.24
CA ASP A 157 28.80 28.19 -11.46
C ASP A 157 28.47 27.85 -12.92
N GLY A 158 28.21 26.56 -13.17
CA GLY A 158 27.69 26.05 -14.43
C GLY A 158 26.17 26.27 -14.56
N GLU A 159 25.74 27.51 -14.71
CA GLU A 159 24.37 27.89 -15.05
C GLU A 159 24.07 27.53 -16.52
N SER A 160 23.24 26.51 -16.76
CA SER A 160 22.66 26.24 -18.08
C SER A 160 21.50 25.26 -17.96
N GLY A 161 20.26 25.77 -17.96
CA GLY A 161 19.35 25.39 -19.03
C GLY A 161 17.89 25.54 -18.65
N LYS A 162 17.28 26.59 -19.19
CA LYS A 162 15.83 26.84 -19.20
C LYS A 162 15.07 25.66 -19.81
N GLY A 163 13.94 25.32 -19.20
CA GLY A 163 12.92 24.44 -19.74
C GLY A 163 11.61 24.70 -19.04
N ASP A 164 10.94 25.77 -19.46
CA ASP A 164 9.52 26.03 -19.17
C ASP A 164 8.67 24.82 -19.56
N GLU A 165 7.80 24.36 -18.67
CA GLU A 165 6.43 24.01 -19.05
C GLU A 165 5.53 24.04 -17.81
N SER A 166 4.61 25.00 -17.87
CA SER A 166 3.44 25.20 -17.05
C SER A 166 2.52 23.98 -17.00
N ASP A 167 1.99 23.66 -15.82
CA ASP A 167 0.60 23.20 -15.74
C ASP A 167 -0.06 23.65 -14.43
N GLU A 168 -1.12 24.44 -14.59
CA GLU A 168 -2.01 24.93 -13.55
C GLU A 168 -3.11 23.89 -13.27
N GLY A 169 -3.53 23.77 -12.01
CA GLY A 169 -4.77 23.09 -11.62
C GLY A 169 -4.64 22.39 -10.28
N SER A 170 -4.77 23.09 -9.14
CA SER A 170 -6.06 23.28 -8.45
C SER A 170 -6.86 21.99 -8.32
N ASP A 171 -6.78 21.30 -7.17
CA ASP A 171 -7.87 21.30 -6.20
C ASP A 171 -7.56 20.45 -4.95
N LYS A 172 -7.69 21.12 -3.80
CA LYS A 172 -8.33 20.66 -2.55
C LYS A 172 -8.55 19.14 -2.39
N GLU A 173 -7.96 18.54 -1.37
CA GLU A 173 -8.65 18.34 -0.09
C GLU A 173 -7.73 17.66 0.95
N ASN A 174 -7.61 18.39 2.04
CA ASN A 174 -7.11 17.95 3.33
C ASN A 174 -8.12 17.00 3.98
N ARG A 175 -7.73 15.76 4.33
CA ARG A 175 -8.07 15.07 5.61
C ARG A 175 -7.67 13.60 5.61
N GLY A 176 -7.04 13.18 6.72
CA GLY A 176 -6.98 11.78 7.16
C GLY A 176 -5.56 11.33 7.47
N SER A 177 -4.94 11.88 8.52
CA SER A 177 -4.83 11.20 9.82
C SER A 177 -4.14 9.84 9.74
N HIS A 178 -2.83 9.94 9.84
CA HIS A 178 -1.87 8.92 10.23
C HIS A 178 -2.29 8.25 11.56
N VAL A 179 -2.50 6.94 11.56
CA VAL A 179 -2.21 6.03 12.68
C VAL A 179 -1.78 4.70 12.07
N CYS A 180 -0.50 4.38 12.21
CA CYS A 180 -0.02 3.00 12.33
C CYS A 180 0.85 2.98 13.59
#